data_AF-X0SCX5-F1
#
_entry.id   AF-X0SCX5-F1
#
_cell.length_a   1.000
_cell.length_b   1.000
_cell.length_c   1.000
_cell.angle_alpha   90.00
_cell.angle_beta   90.00
_cell.angle_gamma   90.00
#
_symmetry.space_group_name_H-M   'P 1'
#
loop_
_entity.id
_entity.type
_entity.pdbx_description
1 polymer ?
#
loop_
_entity_poly.entity_id
_entity_poly.type
_entity_poly.pdbx_seq_one_letter_code
_entity_poly.pdbx_strand_id
1 'polypeptide(L)'
;MPEHRKSIANVAALFAGPIVLFVLLIMDVRRKSLESGEGIFAVIKERLQNVGESIRSSRFAGGKDTAIQLFDSSGRSIKEIYGHGESGRKDRHVLDLTEEIISGALEERATDILIDPKDDLKYRIRFRIDGMLSVVDEFESDTCQAIINSIKAVSNMDIAEKRRPQDGAFTAKMAEATASFRVASAGAVNGEKLSIRILNPNIGVLTLASIGLS
;
A
#
# COMPACT_ATOMS: atom_id res chain seq x y z
N MET A 1 -38.80 37.26 21.79
CA MET A 1 -37.34 37.13 21.57
C MET A 1 -36.79 35.78 22.09
N PRO A 2 -36.82 34.67 21.32
CA PRO A 2 -36.18 33.41 21.73
C PRO A 2 -35.17 32.78 20.74
N GLU A 3 -34.92 33.34 19.55
CA GLU A 3 -34.10 32.64 18.53
C GLU A 3 -32.58 32.64 18.82
N HIS A 4 -32.04 33.69 19.43
CA HIS A 4 -30.59 33.81 19.66
C HIS A 4 -30.00 32.77 20.64
N ARG A 5 -30.81 32.23 21.57
CA ARG A 5 -30.32 31.21 22.53
C ARG A 5 -30.15 29.83 21.91
N LYS A 6 -30.91 29.49 20.85
CA LYS A 6 -30.82 28.18 20.18
C LYS A 6 -29.55 28.05 19.34
N SER A 7 -29.11 29.13 18.68
CA SER A 7 -27.87 29.11 17.88
C SER A 7 -26.61 28.96 18.74
N ILE A 8 -26.55 29.60 19.91
CA ILE A 8 -25.42 29.43 20.85
C ILE A 8 -25.34 28.00 21.38
N ALA A 9 -26.49 27.37 21.67
CA ALA A 9 -26.53 25.99 22.15
C ALA A 9 -26.04 24.99 21.09
N ASN A 10 -26.37 25.21 19.82
CA ASN A 10 -25.92 24.34 18.72
C ASN A 10 -24.42 24.48 18.43
N VAL A 11 -23.88 25.71 18.51
CA VAL A 11 -22.43 25.94 18.36
C VAL A 11 -21.68 25.32 19.54
N ALA A 12 -22.19 25.48 20.77
CA ALA A 12 -21.59 24.86 21.95
C ALA A 12 -21.59 23.32 21.87
N ALA A 13 -22.67 22.71 21.34
CA ALA A 13 -22.76 21.26 21.15
C ALA A 13 -21.74 20.74 20.12
N LEU A 14 -21.43 21.52 19.07
CA LEU A 14 -20.46 21.15 18.05
C LEU A 14 -19.02 21.06 18.60
N PHE A 15 -18.68 21.92 19.57
CA PHE A 15 -17.36 21.92 20.21
C PHE A 15 -17.28 21.06 21.49
N ALA A 16 -18.41 20.71 22.09
CA ALA A 16 -18.43 19.88 23.30
C ALA A 16 -17.80 18.50 23.08
N GLY A 17 -18.06 17.85 21.93
CA GLY A 17 -17.49 16.53 21.61
C GLY A 17 -15.96 16.53 21.57
N PRO A 18 -15.33 17.34 20.71
CA PRO A 18 -13.86 17.42 20.61
C PRO A 18 -13.19 17.83 21.92
N ILE A 19 -13.80 18.75 22.69
CA ILE A 19 -13.26 19.20 23.97
C ILE A 19 -13.29 18.07 25.00
N VAL A 20 -14.40 17.33 25.09
CA VAL A 20 -14.51 16.17 26.00
C VAL A 20 -13.49 15.10 25.62
N LEU A 21 -13.31 14.83 24.32
CA LEU A 21 -12.34 13.85 23.85
C LEU A 21 -10.90 14.27 24.17
N PHE A 22 -10.59 15.56 24.03
CA PHE A 22 -9.29 16.12 24.39
C PHE A 22 -9.04 16.05 25.90
N VAL A 23 -10.05 16.32 26.72
CA VAL A 23 -9.94 16.19 28.18
C VAL A 23 -9.72 14.73 28.58
N LEU A 24 -10.46 13.80 27.99
CA LEU A 24 -10.26 12.35 28.22
C LEU A 24 -8.87 11.90 27.82
N LEU A 25 -8.34 12.41 26.70
CA LEU A 25 -6.97 12.15 26.26
C LEU A 25 -5.94 12.68 27.28
N ILE A 26 -6.11 13.91 27.76
CA ILE A 26 -5.22 14.49 28.77
C ILE A 26 -5.28 13.71 30.08
N MET A 27 -6.48 13.29 30.50
CA MET A 27 -6.66 12.46 31.70
C MET A 27 -6.02 11.08 31.54
N ASP A 28 -6.17 10.43 30.38
CA ASP A 28 -5.52 9.14 30.08
C ASP A 28 -3.99 9.26 30.10
N VAL A 29 -3.46 10.30 29.45
CA VAL A 29 -2.01 10.60 29.42
C VAL A 29 -1.48 10.88 30.84
N ARG A 30 -2.22 11.62 31.67
CA ARG A 30 -1.83 11.91 33.06
C ARG A 30 -1.89 10.67 33.94
N ARG A 31 -2.96 9.87 33.83
CA ARG A 31 -3.12 8.62 34.59
C ARG A 31 -1.97 7.67 34.30
N LYS A 32 -1.63 7.48 33.02
CA LYS A 32 -0.56 6.56 32.61
C LYS A 32 0.84 7.06 32.95
N SER A 33 1.04 8.38 32.93
CA SER A 33 2.30 9.00 33.39
C SER A 33 2.56 8.83 34.88
N LEU A 34 1.51 8.71 35.71
CA LEU A 34 1.65 8.42 37.15
C LEU A 34 2.00 6.95 37.42
N GLU A 35 1.55 6.03 36.55
CA GLU A 35 1.77 4.58 36.71
C GLU A 35 3.16 4.12 36.24
N SER A 36 3.79 4.83 35.29
CA SER A 36 5.01 4.34 34.61
C SER A 36 6.33 4.99 35.07
N GLY A 37 6.30 6.07 35.86
CA GLY A 37 7.51 6.76 36.36
C GLY A 37 8.39 7.42 35.29
N GLU A 38 8.12 7.19 34.01
CA GLU A 38 8.81 7.78 32.87
C GLU A 38 8.17 9.10 32.45
N GLY A 39 9.00 10.06 32.07
CA GLY A 39 8.57 11.41 31.71
C GLY A 39 7.54 11.39 30.57
N ILE A 40 6.55 12.27 30.65
CA ILE A 40 5.48 12.48 29.65
C ILE A 40 6.07 12.57 28.23
N PHE A 41 7.27 13.13 28.09
CA PHE A 41 7.97 13.27 26.81
C PHE A 41 8.42 11.92 26.19
N ALA A 42 8.75 10.91 27.00
CA ALA A 42 9.13 9.57 26.54
C ALA A 42 7.90 8.81 26.01
N VAL A 43 6.80 8.84 26.76
CA VAL A 43 5.51 8.23 26.37
C VAL A 43 4.95 8.88 25.10
N ILE A 44 5.07 10.20 24.97
CA ILE A 44 4.65 10.92 23.76
C ILE A 44 5.57 10.57 22.58
N LYS A 45 6.89 10.47 22.77
CA LYS A 45 7.83 10.10 21.71
C LYS A 45 7.62 8.68 21.19
N GLU A 46 7.40 7.72 22.09
CA GLU A 46 7.08 6.33 21.74
C GLU A 46 5.77 6.25 20.97
N ARG A 47 4.71 6.95 21.44
CA ARG A 47 3.46 7.03 20.70
C ARG A 47 3.59 7.79 19.37
N LEU A 48 4.41 8.83 19.27
CA LEU A 48 4.65 9.53 18.00
C LEU A 48 5.38 8.65 16.99
N GLN A 49 6.30 7.78 17.44
CA GLN A 49 6.95 6.81 16.58
C GLN A 49 5.95 5.75 16.11
N ASN A 50 5.13 5.21 17.01
CA ASN A 50 4.09 4.22 16.66
C ASN A 50 2.96 4.81 15.80
N VAL A 51 2.59 6.08 16.02
CA VAL A 51 1.64 6.82 15.18
C VAL A 51 2.27 7.17 13.83
N GLY A 52 3.57 7.46 13.76
CA GLY A 52 4.30 7.64 12.51
C GLY A 52 4.36 6.36 11.65
N GLU A 53 4.46 5.18 12.28
CA GLU A 53 4.33 3.89 11.60
C GLU A 53 2.87 3.60 11.17
N SER A 54 1.89 4.01 11.98
CA SER A 54 0.46 3.86 11.68
C SER A 54 -0.05 4.83 10.59
N ILE A 55 0.60 5.99 10.41
CA ILE A 55 0.30 6.96 9.35
C ILE A 55 0.98 6.59 8.03
N ARG A 56 2.07 5.80 8.05
CA ARG A 56 2.71 5.33 6.80
C ARG A 56 1.93 4.21 6.14
N SER A 57 1.50 3.22 6.92
CA SER A 57 0.60 2.15 6.46
C SER A 57 -0.78 2.64 6.01
N SER A 58 -1.12 3.90 6.31
CA SER A 58 -2.38 4.50 5.86
C SER A 58 -2.35 5.04 4.44
N ARG A 59 -1.21 5.02 3.72
CA ARG A 59 -1.19 5.43 2.29
C ARG A 59 -2.03 4.50 1.42
N PHE A 60 -2.03 3.21 1.75
CA PHE A 60 -2.77 2.15 1.05
C PHE A 60 -3.90 1.53 1.89
N ALA A 61 -4.30 2.16 3.00
CA ALA A 61 -5.41 1.67 3.84
C ALA A 61 -6.74 2.39 3.55
N GLY A 62 -6.72 3.40 2.67
CA GLY A 62 -7.91 4.14 2.27
C GLY A 62 -8.42 3.56 0.96
N GLY A 63 -9.54 2.84 1.01
CA GLY A 63 -10.21 2.27 -0.18
C GLY A 63 -10.64 3.36 -1.17
N LYS A 64 -9.67 3.85 -1.96
CA LYS A 64 -9.92 4.50 -3.23
C LYS A 64 -10.34 3.39 -4.18
N ASP A 65 -11.45 3.58 -4.88
CA ASP A 65 -11.76 2.82 -6.09
C ASP A 65 -10.58 3.00 -7.04
N THR A 66 -9.66 2.05 -7.02
CA THR A 66 -8.46 2.09 -7.84
C THR A 66 -8.93 1.84 -9.26
N ALA A 67 -8.77 2.83 -10.15
CA ALA A 67 -9.26 2.76 -11.52
C ALA A 67 -8.41 1.84 -12.43
N ILE A 68 -7.73 0.86 -11.84
CA ILE A 68 -6.88 -0.09 -12.56
C ILE A 68 -7.45 -1.50 -12.43
N GLN A 69 -7.28 -2.29 -13.48
CA GLN A 69 -7.63 -3.71 -13.47
C GLN A 69 -6.42 -4.51 -13.93
N LEU A 70 -6.07 -5.56 -13.18
CA LEU A 70 -4.93 -6.42 -13.49
C LEU A 70 -5.39 -7.62 -14.33
N PHE A 71 -4.62 -7.93 -15.37
CA PHE A 71 -4.88 -9.00 -16.33
C PHE A 71 -3.67 -9.90 -16.47
N ASP A 72 -3.92 -11.20 -16.56
CA ASP A 72 -2.88 -12.17 -16.90
C ASP A 72 -2.53 -12.13 -18.40
N SER A 73 -1.52 -12.93 -18.79
CA SER A 73 -1.10 -13.08 -20.19
C SER A 73 -2.19 -13.65 -21.12
N SER A 74 -3.24 -14.27 -20.57
CA SER A 74 -4.39 -14.80 -21.31
C SER A 74 -5.56 -13.81 -21.37
N GLY A 75 -5.43 -12.61 -20.76
CA GLY A 75 -6.46 -11.57 -20.72
C GLY A 75 -7.53 -11.78 -19.65
N ARG A 76 -7.34 -12.71 -18.71
CA ARG A 76 -8.27 -12.93 -17.59
C ARG A 76 -8.00 -11.93 -16.47
N SER A 77 -9.05 -11.43 -15.83
CA SER A 77 -8.91 -10.49 -14.71
C SER A 77 -8.44 -11.21 -13.45
N ILE A 78 -7.61 -10.55 -12.65
CA ILE A 78 -7.18 -11.07 -11.33
C ILE A 78 -8.36 -11.43 -10.42
N LYS A 79 -9.48 -10.70 -10.54
CA LYS A 79 -10.70 -10.93 -9.75
C LYS A 79 -11.36 -12.28 -10.07
N GLU A 80 -11.17 -12.80 -11.28
CA GLU A 80 -11.63 -14.12 -11.71
C GLU A 80 -10.65 -15.22 -11.28
N ILE A 81 -9.34 -14.95 -11.31
CA ILE A 81 -8.31 -15.93 -10.99
C ILE A 81 -8.25 -16.20 -9.49
N TYR A 82 -8.34 -15.15 -8.67
CA TYR A 82 -8.12 -15.20 -7.22
C TYR A 82 -9.41 -15.11 -6.39
N GLY A 83 -10.58 -14.90 -7.03
CA GLY A 83 -11.85 -14.60 -6.36
C GLY A 83 -12.80 -15.78 -6.08
N HIS A 84 -12.38 -17.02 -6.28
CA HIS A 84 -13.28 -18.20 -6.23
C HIS A 84 -13.33 -18.95 -4.87
N GLY A 85 -12.77 -18.40 -3.78
CA GLY A 85 -12.73 -19.07 -2.46
C GLY A 85 -13.79 -18.61 -1.45
N GLU A 86 -14.12 -19.47 -0.47
CA GLU A 86 -15.03 -19.16 0.67
C GLU A 86 -14.52 -18.00 1.58
N SER A 87 -13.27 -17.58 1.41
CA SER A 87 -12.62 -16.48 2.17
C SER A 87 -12.80 -15.08 1.54
N GLY A 88 -13.82 -14.91 0.68
CA GLY A 88 -13.95 -13.80 -0.27
C GLY A 88 -13.79 -12.37 0.27
N ARG A 89 -13.99 -12.10 1.57
CA ARG A 89 -13.72 -10.77 2.15
C ARG A 89 -12.22 -10.48 2.32
N LYS A 90 -11.44 -11.45 2.80
CA LYS A 90 -9.99 -11.26 3.02
C LYS A 90 -9.27 -11.20 1.68
N ASP A 91 -9.65 -12.09 0.76
CA ASP A 91 -9.08 -12.13 -0.59
C ASP A 91 -9.38 -10.84 -1.36
N ARG A 92 -10.60 -10.28 -1.24
CA ARG A 92 -10.93 -8.99 -1.84
C ARG A 92 -10.01 -7.88 -1.32
N HIS A 93 -9.83 -7.78 -0.01
CA HIS A 93 -8.98 -6.74 0.56
C HIS A 93 -7.53 -6.83 0.09
N VAL A 94 -6.98 -8.04 -0.04
CA VAL A 94 -5.63 -8.26 -0.56
C VAL A 94 -5.54 -7.86 -2.04
N LEU A 95 -6.57 -8.16 -2.83
CA LEU A 95 -6.62 -7.72 -4.22
C LEU A 95 -6.65 -6.19 -4.34
N ASP A 96 -7.45 -5.53 -3.50
CA ASP A 96 -7.53 -4.07 -3.47
C ASP A 96 -6.16 -3.46 -3.11
N LEU A 97 -5.47 -3.99 -2.08
CA LEU A 97 -4.10 -3.57 -1.73
C LEU A 97 -3.11 -3.79 -2.89
N THR A 98 -3.25 -4.90 -3.61
CA THR A 98 -2.40 -5.21 -4.76
C THR A 98 -2.63 -4.19 -5.89
N GLU A 99 -3.90 -3.91 -6.22
CA GLU A 99 -4.28 -2.88 -7.20
C GLU A 99 -3.76 -1.51 -6.75
N GLU A 100 -3.83 -1.18 -5.48
CA GLU A 100 -3.37 0.11 -4.96
C GLU A 100 -1.86 0.28 -5.04
N ILE A 101 -1.06 -0.74 -4.69
CA ILE A 101 0.41 -0.70 -4.82
C ILE A 101 0.82 -0.47 -6.28
N ILE A 102 0.18 -1.19 -7.22
CA ILE A 102 0.47 -1.04 -8.65
C ILE A 102 0.02 0.35 -9.15
N SER A 103 -1.14 0.85 -8.72
CA SER A 103 -1.61 2.18 -9.08
C SER A 103 -0.69 3.27 -8.55
N GLY A 104 -0.30 3.19 -7.27
CA GLY A 104 0.63 4.13 -6.65
C GLY A 104 1.98 4.17 -7.37
N ALA A 105 2.50 3.02 -7.81
CA ALA A 105 3.73 2.96 -8.58
C ALA A 105 3.61 3.65 -9.95
N LEU A 106 2.45 3.51 -10.63
CA LEU A 106 2.18 4.19 -11.89
C LEU A 106 1.99 5.70 -11.70
N GLU A 107 1.26 6.11 -10.67
CA GLU A 107 1.02 7.51 -10.29
C GLU A 107 2.34 8.23 -9.96
N GLU A 108 3.23 7.59 -9.20
CA GLU A 108 4.56 8.11 -8.86
C GLU A 108 5.60 7.92 -9.98
N ARG A 109 5.20 7.40 -11.15
CA ARG A 109 6.07 7.16 -12.31
C ARG A 109 7.29 6.29 -11.98
N ALA A 110 7.11 5.29 -11.13
CA ALA A 110 8.16 4.35 -10.78
C ALA A 110 8.60 3.51 -11.99
N THR A 111 9.84 3.03 -11.95
CA THR A 111 10.43 2.16 -12.98
C THR A 111 10.51 0.70 -12.51
N ASP A 112 10.74 0.49 -11.22
CA ASP A 112 10.72 -0.81 -10.59
C ASP A 112 9.93 -0.72 -9.26
N ILE A 113 9.24 -1.81 -8.90
CA ILE A 113 8.66 -2.05 -7.58
C ILE A 113 9.41 -3.24 -6.97
N LEU A 114 9.94 -3.07 -5.76
CA LEU A 114 10.62 -4.12 -5.02
C LEU A 114 9.83 -4.42 -3.75
N ILE A 115 9.59 -5.71 -3.52
CA ILE A 115 8.95 -6.22 -2.31
C ILE A 115 9.93 -7.23 -1.70
N ASP A 116 10.45 -6.93 -0.51
CA ASP A 116 11.44 -7.77 0.15
C ASP A 116 11.17 -7.92 1.65
N PRO A 117 11.44 -9.10 2.24
CA PRO A 117 11.39 -9.28 3.68
C PRO A 117 12.35 -8.29 4.35
N LYS A 118 11.86 -7.54 5.34
CA LYS A 118 12.70 -6.71 6.21
C LYS A 118 13.24 -7.55 7.36
N ASP A 119 12.38 -8.36 7.95
CA ASP A 119 12.63 -9.29 9.04
C ASP A 119 11.58 -10.42 9.00
N ASP A 120 11.44 -11.22 10.07
CA ASP A 120 10.47 -12.33 10.13
C ASP A 120 9.00 -11.86 10.15
N LEU A 121 8.76 -10.63 10.62
CA LEU A 121 7.43 -10.10 10.89
C LEU A 121 6.98 -9.12 9.80
N LYS A 122 7.91 -8.44 9.13
CA LYS A 122 7.60 -7.35 8.21
C LYS A 122 8.26 -7.50 6.85
N TYR A 123 7.55 -7.00 5.85
CA TYR A 123 8.03 -6.77 4.50
C TYR A 123 8.10 -5.29 4.20
N ARG A 124 9.00 -4.94 3.28
CA ARG A 124 9.16 -3.58 2.79
C ARG A 124 8.81 -3.51 1.31
N ILE A 125 8.07 -2.47 0.95
CA ILE A 125 7.78 -2.11 -0.44
C ILE A 125 8.57 -0.86 -0.80
N ARG A 126 9.29 -0.92 -1.92
CA ARG A 126 10.11 0.17 -2.43
C ARG A 126 9.79 0.44 -3.89
N PHE A 127 9.71 1.71 -4.24
CA PHE A 127 9.65 2.15 -5.63
C PHE A 127 10.98 2.72 -6.07
N ARG A 128 11.38 2.43 -7.32
CA ARG A 128 12.47 3.12 -7.97
C ARG A 128 11.91 4.28 -8.79
N ILE A 129 12.09 5.51 -8.29
CA ILE A 129 11.63 6.75 -8.93
C ILE A 129 12.86 7.56 -9.29
N ASP A 130 12.97 7.97 -10.55
CA ASP A 130 14.11 8.74 -11.07
C ASP A 130 15.49 8.11 -10.73
N GLY A 131 15.55 6.78 -10.75
CA GLY A 131 16.75 6.01 -10.44
C GLY A 131 17.01 5.76 -8.94
N MET A 132 16.31 6.47 -8.04
CA MET A 132 16.45 6.32 -6.59
C MET A 132 15.42 5.36 -6.01
N LEU A 133 15.85 4.52 -5.05
CA LEU A 133 14.96 3.62 -4.32
C LEU A 133 14.39 4.30 -3.07
N SER A 134 13.07 4.40 -3.00
CA SER A 134 12.33 5.01 -1.91
C SER A 134 11.42 3.98 -1.25
N VAL A 135 11.45 3.91 0.08
CA VAL A 135 10.53 3.06 0.85
C VAL A 135 9.16 3.72 0.88
N VAL A 136 8.14 3.02 0.36
CA VAL A 136 6.77 3.56 0.25
C VAL A 136 5.84 3.01 1.31
N ASP A 137 6.02 1.74 1.69
CA ASP A 137 5.25 1.13 2.78
C ASP A 137 5.98 -0.07 3.41
N GLU A 138 5.51 -0.48 4.58
CA GLU A 138 5.88 -1.73 5.26
C GLU A 138 4.62 -2.46 5.73
N PHE A 139 4.52 -3.75 5.42
CA PHE A 139 3.37 -4.60 5.77
C PHE A 139 3.79 -5.75 6.66
N GLU A 140 2.86 -6.25 7.48
CA GLU A 140 3.02 -7.52 8.18
C GLU A 140 3.20 -8.66 7.17
N SER A 141 4.00 -9.67 7.56
CA SER A 141 4.43 -10.78 6.70
C SER A 141 3.25 -11.50 6.05
N ASP A 142 2.20 -11.79 6.81
CA ASP A 142 1.01 -12.47 6.30
C ASP A 142 0.30 -11.68 5.20
N THR A 143 0.16 -10.37 5.38
CA THR A 143 -0.48 -9.47 4.40
C THR A 143 0.37 -9.40 3.14
N CYS A 144 1.68 -9.22 3.29
CA CYS A 144 2.57 -9.10 2.13
C CYS A 144 2.72 -10.41 1.35
N GLN A 145 2.73 -11.55 2.04
CA GLN A 145 2.69 -12.86 1.37
C GLN A 145 1.41 -13.06 0.55
N ALA A 146 0.26 -12.57 1.03
CA ALA A 146 -0.98 -12.61 0.27
C ALA A 146 -0.93 -11.70 -0.98
N ILE A 147 -0.30 -10.54 -0.87
CA ILE A 147 -0.03 -9.64 -2.01
C ILE A 147 0.90 -10.33 -3.03
N ILE A 148 2.00 -10.94 -2.58
CA ILE A 148 2.92 -11.70 -3.44
C ILE A 148 2.18 -12.83 -4.17
N ASN A 149 1.31 -13.57 -3.48
CA ASN A 149 0.51 -14.63 -4.09
C ASN A 149 -0.45 -14.08 -5.16
N SER A 150 -1.07 -12.92 -4.92
CA SER A 150 -1.95 -12.26 -5.87
C SER A 150 -1.19 -11.84 -7.14
N ILE A 151 0.01 -11.30 -6.98
CA ILE A 151 0.89 -10.93 -8.10
C ILE A 151 1.35 -12.19 -8.85
N LYS A 152 1.66 -13.28 -8.14
CA LYS A 152 2.02 -14.57 -8.77
C LYS A 152 0.87 -15.16 -9.57
N ALA A 153 -0.35 -15.09 -9.04
CA ALA A 153 -1.56 -15.54 -9.73
C ALA A 153 -1.75 -14.82 -11.07
N VAL A 154 -1.71 -13.47 -11.07
CA VAL A 154 -1.89 -12.70 -12.31
C VAL A 154 -0.70 -12.81 -13.26
N SER A 155 0.49 -13.11 -12.73
CA SER A 155 1.70 -13.27 -13.55
C SER A 155 1.87 -14.67 -14.15
N ASN A 156 0.90 -15.57 -13.94
CA ASN A 156 0.95 -16.98 -14.35
C ASN A 156 2.16 -17.74 -13.78
N MET A 157 2.53 -17.44 -12.52
CA MET A 157 3.59 -18.11 -11.77
C MET A 157 3.00 -19.13 -10.78
N ASP A 158 3.79 -20.13 -10.37
CA ASP A 158 3.37 -21.11 -9.38
C ASP A 158 3.40 -20.48 -7.97
N ILE A 159 2.22 -20.29 -7.38
CA ILE A 159 2.03 -19.70 -6.05
C ILE A 159 2.63 -20.58 -4.95
N ALA A 160 2.61 -21.91 -5.12
CA ALA A 160 3.09 -22.86 -4.12
C ALA A 160 4.63 -22.89 -4.03
N GLU A 161 5.33 -22.62 -5.13
CA GLU A 161 6.79 -22.59 -5.17
C GLU A 161 7.32 -21.22 -4.72
N LYS A 162 7.91 -21.15 -3.53
CA LYS A 162 8.45 -19.90 -2.94
C LYS A 162 9.98 -19.87 -2.85
N ARG A 163 10.67 -20.99 -3.14
CA ARG A 163 12.11 -21.16 -2.93
C ARG A 163 12.90 -20.93 -4.21
N ARG A 164 12.38 -21.40 -5.34
CA ARG A 164 13.06 -21.27 -6.64
C ARG A 164 12.71 -19.94 -7.31
N PRO A 165 13.66 -19.33 -8.06
CA PRO A 165 13.34 -18.18 -8.87
C PRO A 165 12.26 -18.49 -9.91
N GLN A 166 11.36 -17.54 -10.13
CA GLN A 166 10.33 -17.60 -11.16
C GLN A 166 10.26 -16.26 -11.91
N ASP A 167 9.87 -16.33 -13.17
CA ASP A 167 9.63 -15.16 -14.02
C ASP A 167 8.19 -15.20 -14.54
N GLY A 168 7.56 -14.05 -14.59
CA GLY A 168 6.20 -13.88 -15.07
C GLY A 168 5.98 -12.49 -15.66
N ALA A 169 4.78 -12.28 -16.18
CA ALA A 169 4.37 -10.99 -16.70
C ALA A 169 2.86 -10.83 -16.56
N PHE A 170 2.43 -9.59 -16.36
CA PHE A 170 1.02 -9.23 -16.31
C PHE A 170 0.83 -7.83 -16.90
N THR A 171 -0.42 -7.46 -17.11
CA THR A 171 -0.81 -6.17 -17.66
C THR A 171 -1.77 -5.48 -16.72
N ALA A 172 -1.62 -4.17 -16.51
CA ALA A 172 -2.62 -3.34 -15.84
C ALA A 172 -3.30 -2.45 -16.87
N LYS A 173 -4.63 -2.49 -16.91
CA LYS A 173 -5.44 -1.59 -17.73
C LYS A 173 -5.95 -0.44 -16.88
N MET A 174 -5.71 0.77 -17.35
CA MET A 174 -6.27 2.02 -16.85
C MET A 174 -7.29 2.55 -17.88
N ALA A 175 -8.05 3.58 -17.54
CA ALA A 175 -9.08 4.14 -18.43
C ALA A 175 -8.57 4.45 -19.86
N GLU A 176 -7.37 5.03 -19.99
CA GLU A 176 -6.82 5.49 -21.26
C GLU A 176 -5.50 4.82 -21.66
N ALA A 177 -4.95 3.95 -20.82
CA ALA A 177 -3.61 3.38 -21.03
C ALA A 177 -3.52 1.93 -20.53
N THR A 178 -2.56 1.20 -21.07
CA THR A 178 -2.28 -0.18 -20.67
C THR A 178 -0.80 -0.33 -20.37
N ALA A 179 -0.45 -0.57 -19.11
CA ALA A 179 0.93 -0.77 -18.69
C ALA A 179 1.25 -2.26 -18.61
N SER A 180 2.42 -2.66 -19.13
CA SER A 180 2.91 -4.03 -19.04
C SER A 180 3.94 -4.15 -17.93
N PHE A 181 3.97 -5.30 -17.25
CA PHE A 181 4.86 -5.53 -16.13
C PHE A 181 5.60 -6.85 -16.32
N ARG A 182 6.89 -6.85 -16.00
CA ARG A 182 7.68 -8.08 -15.85
C ARG A 182 7.93 -8.32 -14.39
N VAL A 183 7.71 -9.54 -13.94
CA VAL A 183 7.84 -9.93 -12.53
C VAL A 183 8.89 -11.01 -12.43
N ALA A 184 9.77 -10.88 -11.45
CA ALA A 184 10.65 -11.96 -11.03
C ALA A 184 10.47 -12.17 -9.53
N SER A 185 10.31 -13.43 -9.13
CA SER A 185 10.31 -13.84 -7.73
C SER A 185 11.56 -14.66 -7.42
N ALA A 186 12.00 -14.64 -6.17
CA ALA A 186 13.07 -15.50 -5.69
C ALA A 186 12.94 -15.75 -4.19
N GLY A 187 13.33 -16.95 -3.75
CA GLY A 187 13.46 -17.23 -2.32
C GLY A 187 14.45 -16.26 -1.65
N ALA A 188 14.10 -15.83 -0.45
CA ALA A 188 14.90 -14.95 0.38
C ALA A 188 14.96 -15.49 1.82
N VAL A 189 15.88 -14.94 2.61
CA VAL A 189 15.83 -15.13 4.06
C VAL A 189 14.51 -14.52 4.55
N ASN A 190 13.75 -15.28 5.32
CA ASN A 190 12.45 -14.88 5.88
C ASN A 190 11.29 -14.77 4.86
N GLY A 191 11.43 -15.39 3.68
CA GLY A 191 10.31 -15.65 2.78
C GLY A 191 10.66 -15.55 1.30
N GLU A 192 9.88 -14.78 0.54
CA GLU A 192 10.03 -14.64 -0.91
C GLU A 192 10.15 -13.16 -1.26
N LYS A 193 11.14 -12.77 -2.06
CA LYS A 193 11.25 -11.41 -2.59
C LYS A 193 10.68 -11.34 -4.00
N LEU A 194 10.12 -10.19 -4.34
CA LEU A 194 9.56 -9.90 -5.65
C LEU A 194 10.18 -8.62 -6.22
N SER A 195 10.54 -8.66 -7.49
CA SER A 195 10.93 -7.48 -8.26
C SER A 195 10.02 -7.36 -9.49
N ILE A 196 9.41 -6.19 -9.65
CA ILE A 196 8.49 -5.91 -10.75
C ILE A 196 9.06 -4.74 -11.53
N ARG A 197 9.27 -4.93 -12.82
CA ARG A 197 9.66 -3.85 -13.73
C ARG A 197 8.43 -3.36 -14.47
N ILE A 198 8.23 -2.04 -14.44
CA ILE A 198 7.18 -1.37 -15.19
C ILE A 198 7.71 -1.10 -16.60
N LEU A 199 7.07 -1.71 -17.60
CA LEU A 199 7.34 -1.44 -19.00
C LEU A 199 6.37 -0.37 -19.47
N ASN A 200 6.89 0.84 -19.67
CA ASN A 200 6.08 2.00 -20.02
C ASN A 200 5.60 1.87 -21.49
N PRO A 201 4.27 1.86 -21.75
CA PRO A 201 3.74 1.87 -23.12
C PRO A 201 3.96 3.23 -23.82
N ASN A 202 4.19 4.30 -23.07
CA ASN A 202 4.24 5.68 -23.58
C ASN A 202 5.60 6.12 -24.11
N ILE A 203 6.49 5.17 -24.44
CA ILE A 203 7.57 5.48 -25.39
C ILE A 203 6.91 5.48 -26.77
N GLY A 204 6.16 6.56 -27.07
CA GLY A 204 5.73 6.85 -28.43
C GLY A 204 6.94 6.79 -29.36
N VAL A 205 6.72 6.39 -30.62
CA VAL A 205 7.78 6.21 -31.64
C VAL A 205 8.81 7.31 -31.50
N LEU A 206 9.96 6.98 -30.90
CA LEU A 206 11.03 7.93 -30.72
C LEU A 206 11.59 8.21 -32.10
N THR A 207 11.46 9.46 -32.56
CA THR A 207 12.15 9.89 -33.77
C THR A 207 13.65 9.97 -33.46
N LEU A 208 14.51 9.79 -34.46
CA LEU A 208 15.97 9.93 -34.30
C LEU A 208 16.35 11.27 -33.64
N ALA A 209 15.63 12.34 -34.00
CA ALA A 209 15.78 13.65 -33.38
C ALA A 209 15.45 13.66 -31.87
N SER A 210 14.45 12.90 -31.43
CA SER A 210 14.04 12.83 -30.01
C SER A 210 15.03 12.09 -29.10
N ILE A 211 15.96 11.33 -29.67
CA ILE A 211 17.06 10.66 -28.96
C ILE A 211 18.40 11.39 -29.14
N GLY A 212 18.38 12.64 -29.62
CA GLY A 212 19.58 13.45 -29.78
C GLY A 212 20.48 13.08 -30.96
N LEU A 213 19.97 12.28 -31.90
CA LEU A 213 20.64 11.96 -33.16
C LEU A 213 20.09 12.88 -34.26
N SER A 214 20.91 13.84 -34.67
CA SER A 214 20.68 14.74 -35.82
C SER A 214 21.30 14.18 -37.09
#